data_AF-A0A354BM54-F1
#
_entry.id   AF-A0A354BM54-F1
#
_cell.length_a   1.000
_cell.length_b   1.000
_cell.length_c   1.000
_cell.angle_alpha   90.00
_cell.angle_beta   90.00
_cell.angle_gamma   90.00
#
_symmetry.space_group_name_H-M   'P 1'
#
loop_
_entity.id
_entity.type
_entity.pdbx_description
1 polymer ?
#
loop_
_entity_poly.entity_id
_entity_poly.type
_entity_poly.pdbx_seq_one_letter_code
_entity_poly.pdbx_strand_id
1 'polypeptide(L)'
;VRRVLDVNERYEAGAAHEFLITYESSRPGGSAGLAREHFRRALTLTDTPRASLFVALAEGLSIKEQNLDEFRNLLARALAVNPDREPQTRLINATAQRRARWLLGQVPELFLDTDNKEVIP
;
A
#
# COMPACT_ATOMS: atom_id res chain seq x y z
N VAL A 1 15.19 14.00 4.07
CA VAL A 1 13.85 13.39 3.94
C VAL A 1 13.14 13.28 5.30
N ARG A 2 13.75 12.73 6.35
CA ARG A 2 13.13 12.53 7.68
C ARG A 2 12.50 13.81 8.31
N ARG A 3 13.06 14.99 8.01
CA ARG A 3 12.57 16.31 8.45
C ARG A 3 11.09 16.61 8.14
N VAL A 4 10.49 15.93 7.15
CA VAL A 4 9.08 16.15 6.78
C VAL A 4 8.11 15.77 7.91
N LEU A 5 8.43 14.75 8.72
CA LEU A 5 7.59 14.36 9.87
C LEU A 5 7.72 15.37 11.03
N ASP A 6 8.90 15.96 11.19
CA ASP A 6 9.20 16.91 12.28
C ASP A 6 8.44 18.25 12.12
N VAL A 7 7.97 18.56 10.90
CA VAL A 7 7.23 19.81 10.62
C VAL A 7 5.75 19.64 10.93
N ASN A 8 5.11 18.59 10.39
CA ASN A 8 3.73 18.24 10.69
C ASN A 8 3.43 16.80 10.26
N GLU A 9 3.54 15.86 11.20
CA GLU A 9 3.27 14.44 10.99
C GLU A 9 1.85 14.16 10.44
N ARG A 10 0.87 15.01 10.81
CA ARG A 10 -0.55 14.87 10.45
C ARG A 10 -0.95 15.54 9.14
N TYR A 11 -0.03 16.25 8.49
CA TYR A 11 -0.31 16.96 7.25
C TYR A 11 -0.96 16.03 6.21
N GLU A 12 -2.07 16.48 5.61
CA GLU A 12 -2.86 15.72 4.61
C GLU A 12 -3.19 14.29 5.06
N ALA A 13 -3.66 14.16 6.31
CA ALA A 13 -3.99 12.88 6.94
C ALA A 13 -2.84 11.86 6.91
N GLY A 14 -1.60 12.32 7.08
CA GLY A 14 -0.42 11.47 7.12
C GLY A 14 0.20 11.18 5.75
N ALA A 15 0.03 12.07 4.77
CA ALA A 15 0.63 11.92 3.44
C ALA A 15 2.15 11.75 3.45
N ALA A 16 2.83 12.33 4.44
CA ALA A 16 4.25 12.11 4.68
C ALA A 16 4.59 10.63 4.90
N HIS A 17 3.78 9.92 5.71
CA HIS A 17 3.99 8.49 5.94
C HIS A 17 3.75 7.67 4.70
N GLU A 18 2.72 8.00 3.91
CA GLU A 18 2.46 7.32 2.64
C GLU A 18 3.65 7.43 1.67
N PHE A 19 4.23 8.63 1.53
CA PHE A 19 5.45 8.82 0.73
C PHE A 19 6.61 7.96 1.27
N LEU A 20 6.79 7.95 2.59
CA LEU A 20 7.88 7.22 3.23
C LEU A 20 7.76 5.70 3.07
N ILE A 21 6.55 5.14 2.93
CA ILE A 21 6.36 3.71 2.60
C ILE A 21 7.08 3.39 1.30
N THR A 22 6.76 4.11 0.21
CA THR A 22 7.37 3.88 -1.10
C THR A 22 8.86 4.18 -1.08
N TYR A 23 9.28 5.25 -0.39
CA TYR A 23 10.69 5.63 -0.29
C TYR A 23 11.53 4.55 0.42
N GLU A 24 11.11 4.10 1.60
CA GLU A 24 11.81 3.05 2.35
C GLU A 24 11.75 1.70 1.64
N SER A 25 10.70 1.43 0.88
CA SER A 25 10.58 0.19 0.10
C SER A 25 11.49 0.16 -1.12
N SER A 26 11.80 1.31 -1.75
CA SER A 26 12.45 1.37 -3.07
C SER A 26 13.90 1.85 -3.07
N ARG A 27 14.34 2.60 -2.05
CA ARG A 27 15.70 3.16 -2.02
C ARG A 27 16.77 2.07 -1.78
N PRO A 28 18.00 2.25 -2.29
CA PRO A 28 19.14 1.45 -1.85
C PRO A 28 19.32 1.53 -0.33
N GLY A 29 19.49 0.37 0.32
CA GLY A 29 19.55 0.27 1.79
C GLY A 29 18.25 0.67 2.50
N GLY A 30 17.11 0.57 1.81
CA GLY A 30 15.77 0.73 2.38
C GLY A 30 15.44 -0.32 3.45
N SER A 31 14.35 -0.10 4.19
CA SER A 31 13.92 -1.00 5.26
C SER A 31 12.44 -1.31 5.16
N ALA A 32 12.12 -2.58 4.91
CA ALA A 32 10.75 -3.10 4.94
C ALA A 32 10.09 -2.89 6.31
N GLY A 33 10.87 -2.98 7.40
CA GLY A 33 10.39 -2.70 8.75
C GLY A 33 9.94 -1.25 8.93
N LEU A 34 10.74 -0.29 8.46
CA LEU A 34 10.39 1.13 8.53
C LEU A 34 9.20 1.48 7.61
N ALA A 35 9.13 0.89 6.42
CA ALA A 35 7.97 1.06 5.54
C ALA A 35 6.67 0.56 6.23
N ARG A 36 6.70 -0.61 6.87
CA ARG A 36 5.55 -1.12 7.66
C ARG A 36 5.23 -0.26 8.88
N GLU A 37 6.23 0.34 9.52
CA GLU A 37 6.02 1.29 10.62
C GLU A 37 5.29 2.54 10.14
N HIS A 38 5.71 3.14 9.04
CA HIS A 38 5.03 4.29 8.44
C HIS A 38 3.60 3.94 8.01
N PHE A 39 3.39 2.76 7.45
CA PHE A 39 2.05 2.27 7.12
C PHE A 39 1.14 2.17 8.37
N ARG A 40 1.60 1.50 9.44
CA ARG A 40 0.85 1.46 10.70
C ARG A 40 0.58 2.86 11.23
N ARG A 41 1.58 3.74 11.21
CA ARG A 41 1.44 5.09 11.74
C ARG A 41 0.38 5.88 10.97
N ALA A 42 0.42 5.86 9.64
CA ALA A 42 -0.60 6.49 8.81
C ALA A 42 -2.03 6.01 9.15
N LEU A 43 -2.22 4.71 9.37
CA LEU A 43 -3.52 4.16 9.80
C LEU A 43 -3.98 4.65 11.18
N THR A 44 -3.06 5.04 12.07
CA THR A 44 -3.43 5.61 13.39
C THR A 44 -3.73 7.10 13.35
N LEU A 45 -3.38 7.80 12.26
CA LEU A 45 -3.55 9.26 12.16
C LEU A 45 -4.91 9.67 11.62
N THR A 46 -5.65 8.75 10.99
CA THR A 46 -6.96 9.00 10.39
C THR A 46 -7.88 7.78 10.44
N ASP A 47 -9.18 8.02 10.65
CA ASP A 47 -10.23 7.00 10.55
C ASP A 47 -10.73 6.79 9.11
N THR A 48 -10.18 7.57 8.16
CA THR A 48 -10.48 7.59 6.73
C THR A 48 -9.21 7.40 5.89
N PRO A 49 -8.50 6.27 6.04
CA PRO A 49 -7.28 6.06 5.27
C PRO A 49 -7.58 6.03 3.76
N ARG A 50 -6.73 6.73 3.00
CA ARG A 50 -6.80 6.71 1.53
C ARG A 50 -6.47 5.33 1.00
N ALA A 51 -7.15 4.91 -0.07
CA ALA A 51 -6.92 3.61 -0.71
C ALA A 51 -5.48 3.43 -1.20
N SER A 52 -4.84 4.55 -1.59
CA SER A 52 -3.45 4.58 -2.07
C SER A 52 -2.43 4.12 -1.02
N LEU A 53 -2.73 4.28 0.28
CA LEU A 53 -1.86 3.82 1.37
C LEU A 53 -1.63 2.31 1.34
N PHE A 54 -2.70 1.55 1.08
CA PHE A 54 -2.64 0.08 0.99
C PHE A 54 -1.93 -0.38 -0.27
N VAL A 55 -2.19 0.31 -1.39
CA VAL A 55 -1.55 0.03 -2.68
C VAL A 55 -0.04 0.25 -2.59
N ALA A 56 0.40 1.34 -1.95
CA ALA A 56 1.81 1.66 -1.78
C ALA A 56 2.59 0.56 -1.04
N LEU A 57 2.02 -0.01 0.04
CA LEU A 57 2.68 -1.10 0.76
C LEU A 57 2.68 -2.41 -0.04
N ALA A 58 1.57 -2.72 -0.72
CA ALA A 58 1.44 -3.93 -1.53
C ALA A 58 2.46 -3.96 -2.69
N GLU A 59 2.58 -2.85 -3.42
CA GLU A 59 3.55 -2.72 -4.51
C GLU A 59 5.00 -2.63 -4.00
N GLY A 60 5.20 -1.90 -2.90
CA GLY A 60 6.52 -1.63 -2.35
C GLY A 60 7.19 -2.86 -1.73
N LEU A 61 6.42 -3.66 -0.97
CA LEU A 61 6.95 -4.77 -0.17
C LEU A 61 6.39 -6.13 -0.58
N SER A 62 5.06 -6.29 -0.64
CA SER A 62 4.47 -7.63 -0.80
C SER A 62 4.86 -8.31 -2.11
N ILE A 63 5.01 -7.55 -3.21
CA ILE A 63 5.57 -8.07 -4.47
C ILE A 63 7.05 -8.49 -4.28
N LYS A 64 7.88 -7.65 -3.67
CA LYS A 64 9.32 -7.93 -3.50
C LYS A 64 9.59 -9.13 -2.59
N GLU A 65 8.77 -9.27 -1.56
CA GLU A 65 8.84 -10.37 -0.60
C GLU A 65 8.08 -11.62 -1.07
N GLN A 66 7.46 -11.56 -2.26
CA GLN A 66 6.64 -12.64 -2.83
C GLN A 66 5.50 -13.09 -1.88
N ASN A 67 4.98 -12.18 -1.07
CA ASN A 67 3.90 -12.44 -0.12
C ASN A 67 2.53 -12.18 -0.76
N LEU A 68 2.00 -13.19 -1.45
CA LEU A 68 0.74 -13.08 -2.18
C LEU A 68 -0.48 -12.85 -1.27
N ASP A 69 -0.47 -13.42 -0.07
CA ASP A 69 -1.59 -13.28 0.88
C ASP A 69 -1.67 -11.85 1.43
N GLU A 70 -0.54 -11.26 1.82
CA GLU A 70 -0.48 -9.86 2.24
C GLU A 70 -0.88 -8.93 1.08
N PHE A 71 -0.38 -9.19 -0.12
CA PHE A 71 -0.74 -8.43 -1.33
C PHE A 71 -2.24 -8.41 -1.57
N ARG A 72 -2.89 -9.58 -1.58
CA ARG A 72 -4.35 -9.70 -1.79
C ARG A 72 -5.12 -9.02 -0.68
N ASN A 73 -4.71 -9.17 0.58
CA ASN A 73 -5.36 -8.52 1.73
C ASN A 73 -5.29 -6.99 1.62
N LEU A 74 -4.10 -6.44 1.35
CA LEU A 74 -3.91 -5.00 1.20
C LEU A 74 -4.76 -4.43 0.05
N LEU A 75 -4.77 -5.08 -1.12
CA LEU A 75 -5.57 -4.61 -2.25
C LEU A 75 -7.08 -4.74 -2.00
N ALA A 76 -7.53 -5.78 -1.29
CA ALA A 76 -8.92 -5.88 -0.85
C ALA A 76 -9.30 -4.71 0.08
N ARG A 77 -8.43 -4.34 1.02
CA ARG A 77 -8.63 -3.17 1.89
C ARG A 77 -8.66 -1.85 1.11
N ALA A 78 -7.81 -1.70 0.08
CA ALA A 78 -7.85 -0.55 -0.82
C ALA A 78 -9.22 -0.42 -1.53
N LEU A 79 -9.76 -1.55 -2.00
CA LEU A 79 -11.05 -1.60 -2.68
C LEU A 79 -12.24 -1.36 -1.73
N ALA A 80 -12.09 -1.64 -0.44
CA ALA A 80 -13.12 -1.42 0.58
C ALA A 80 -13.23 0.03 1.06
N VAL A 81 -12.25 0.89 0.76
CA VAL A 81 -12.32 2.32 1.10
C VAL A 81 -13.51 2.97 0.37
N ASN A 82 -14.40 3.64 1.10
CA ASN A 82 -15.50 4.39 0.50
C ASN A 82 -14.98 5.75 -0.05
N PRO A 83 -14.89 5.94 -1.39
CA PRO A 83 -14.37 7.18 -1.96
C PRO A 83 -15.30 8.39 -1.76
N ASP A 84 -16.57 8.18 -1.41
CA ASP A 84 -17.55 9.26 -1.21
C ASP A 84 -17.58 9.79 0.22
N ARG A 85 -16.84 9.18 1.15
CA ARG A 85 -16.77 9.62 2.55
C ARG A 85 -16.11 11.00 2.68
N GLU A 86 -15.14 11.31 1.82
CA GLU A 86 -14.46 12.60 1.78
C GLU A 86 -14.29 13.09 0.32
N PRO A 87 -15.03 14.14 -0.10
CA PRO A 87 -14.97 14.62 -1.48
C PRO A 87 -13.57 15.05 -1.93
N GLN A 88 -12.75 15.56 -1.01
CA GLN A 88 -11.38 16.03 -1.28
C GLN A 88 -10.44 14.89 -1.70
N THR A 89 -10.64 13.68 -1.17
CA THR A 89 -9.79 12.51 -1.44
C THR A 89 -10.41 11.53 -2.44
N ARG A 90 -11.66 11.78 -2.90
CA ARG A 90 -12.40 10.93 -3.84
C ARG A 90 -11.58 10.53 -5.07
N LEU A 91 -10.94 11.50 -5.74
CA LEU A 91 -10.18 11.24 -6.96
C LEU A 91 -8.96 10.33 -6.71
N ILE A 92 -8.24 10.59 -5.61
CA ILE A 92 -7.08 9.78 -5.20
C ILE A 92 -7.53 8.35 -4.91
N ASN A 93 -8.63 8.19 -4.16
CA ASN A 93 -9.18 6.88 -3.83
C ASN A 93 -9.66 6.12 -5.07
N ALA A 94 -10.39 6.77 -5.98
CA ALA A 94 -10.85 6.14 -7.22
C ALA A 94 -9.67 5.69 -8.12
N THR A 95 -8.62 6.51 -8.20
CA THR A 95 -7.42 6.20 -8.97
C THR A 95 -6.66 5.01 -8.35
N ALA A 96 -6.49 5.00 -7.03
CA ALA A 96 -5.85 3.90 -6.31
C ALA A 96 -6.64 2.60 -6.41
N GLN A 97 -7.98 2.65 -6.35
CA GLN A 97 -8.82 1.47 -6.56
C GLN A 97 -8.70 0.91 -7.97
N ARG A 98 -8.61 1.77 -9.00
CA ARG A 98 -8.33 1.33 -10.36
C ARG A 98 -6.98 0.61 -10.45
N ARG A 99 -5.95 1.15 -9.78
CA ARG A 99 -4.63 0.50 -9.70
C ARG A 99 -4.70 -0.83 -8.98
N ALA A 100 -5.43 -0.93 -7.86
CA ALA A 100 -5.62 -2.17 -7.11
C ALA A 100 -6.28 -3.27 -7.94
N ARG A 101 -7.34 -2.95 -8.71
CA ARG A 101 -7.98 -3.92 -9.62
C ARG A 101 -7.01 -4.40 -10.70
N TRP A 102 -6.25 -3.48 -11.29
CA TRP A 102 -5.24 -3.84 -12.28
C TRP A 102 -4.19 -4.77 -11.69
N LEU A 103 -3.62 -4.43 -10.54
CA LEU A 103 -2.62 -5.23 -9.82
C LEU A 103 -3.11 -6.65 -9.50
N LEU A 104 -4.35 -6.81 -9.04
CA LEU A 104 -4.95 -8.13 -8.82
C LEU A 104 -5.03 -8.97 -10.11
N GLY A 105 -5.30 -8.31 -11.24
CA GLY A 105 -5.31 -8.94 -12.56
C GLY A 105 -3.90 -9.25 -13.11
N GLN A 106 -2.84 -8.82 -12.44
CA GLN A 106 -1.44 -9.09 -12.84
C GLN A 106 -0.74 -10.07 -11.90
N VAL A 107 -1.46 -10.69 -10.96
CA VAL A 107 -0.89 -11.65 -10.00
C VAL A 107 -0.01 -12.73 -10.65
N PRO A 108 -0.39 -13.37 -11.77
CA PRO A 108 0.47 -14.38 -12.41
C PRO A 108 1.83 -13.85 -12.88
N GLU A 109 1.89 -12.58 -13.29
CA GLU A 109 3.14 -11.92 -13.74
C GLU A 109 3.99 -11.38 -12.59
N LEU A 110 3.35 -11.09 -11.44
CA LEU A 110 4.00 -10.44 -10.30
C LEU A 110 4.52 -11.45 -9.25
N PHE A 111 4.03 -12.69 -9.25
CA PHE A 111 4.33 -13.71 -8.24
C PHE A 111 4.73 -15.04 -8.87
N LEU A 112 5.84 -15.61 -8.39
CA LEU A 112 6.49 -16.78 -8.97
C LEU A 112 5.73 -18.11 -8.72
N ASP A 113 4.93 -18.20 -7.65
CA ASP A 113 4.29 -19.46 -7.20
C ASP A 113 2.77 -19.53 -7.50
N THR A 114 2.30 -18.95 -8.60
CA THR A 114 0.87 -19.05 -8.95
C THR A 114 0.50 -20.37 -9.64
N ASP A 115 1.49 -21.10 -10.16
CA ASP A 115 1.33 -22.36 -10.91
C ASP A 115 1.65 -23.63 -10.10
N ASN A 116 2.24 -23.52 -8.91
CA ASN A 116 2.78 -24.67 -8.18
C ASN A 116 1.80 -25.30 -7.18
N LYS A 117 0.52 -25.40 -7.55
CA LYS A 117 -0.38 -26.42 -6.99
C LYS A 117 -0.41 -27.60 -7.96
N GLU A 118 0.75 -28.23 -8.19
CA GLU A 118 0.77 -29.59 -8.72
C GLU A 118 0.01 -30.46 -7.72
N VAL A 119 -1.17 -30.90 -8.14
CA VAL A 119 -1.94 -31.94 -7.47
C VAL A 119 -1.09 -33.20 -7.53
N ILE A 120 -0.40 -33.50 -6.43
CA ILE A 120 0.23 -34.80 -6.25
C ILE A 120 -0.92 -35.82 -6.10
N PRO A 121 -0.99 -36.85 -6.96
CA PRO A 121 -2.07 -37.83 -6.97
C PRO A 121 -2.14 -38.69 -5.70
#